data_AF-A0A2I2ZRU2-F1
#
_entry.id   AF-A0A2I2ZRU2-F1
#
_cell.length_a   1.000
_cell.length_b   1.000
_cell.length_c   1.000
_cell.angle_alpha   90.00
_cell.angle_beta   90.00
_cell.angle_gamma   90.00
#
_symmetry.space_group_name_H-M   'P 1'
#
loop_
_entity.id
_entity.type
_entity.pdbx_description
1 polymer ?
#
loop_
_entity_poly.entity_id
_entity_poly.type
_entity_poly.pdbx_seq_one_letter_code
_entity_poly.pdbx_strand_id
1 'polypeptide(L)'
;MAARWRFWCVSVTMAVALLIVCDVPSASAQRKKEMVLSEKVSQLMEWTNKRPVIRMNGDKFRRLVKAPPRNYSVIVMFTALQLHRQCVVCKQADEEFQILANSWRYSSAFTNRIFFAMVDFDEGSDVFQMFQVF
;
A
#
# COMPACT_ATOMS: atom_id res chain seq x y z
N MET A 1 -4.12 43.90 38.98
CA MET A 1 -3.47 42.61 38.66
C MET A 1 -4.44 41.55 38.10
N ALA A 2 -5.69 41.48 38.57
CA ALA A 2 -6.68 40.49 38.09
C ALA A 2 -7.09 40.62 36.60
N ALA A 3 -7.16 41.83 36.05
CA ALA A 3 -7.56 42.03 34.65
C ALA A 3 -6.55 41.45 33.65
N ARG A 4 -5.25 41.64 33.90
CA ARG A 4 -4.17 41.11 33.04
C ARG A 4 -4.15 39.58 33.02
N TRP A 5 -4.47 38.92 34.14
CA TRP A 5 -4.61 37.46 34.21
C TRP A 5 -5.82 36.96 33.41
N ARG A 6 -6.96 37.66 33.49
CA ARG A 6 -8.17 37.32 32.73
C ARG A 6 -7.97 37.47 31.23
N PHE A 7 -7.30 38.53 30.78
CA PHE A 7 -6.97 38.71 29.37
C PHE A 7 -6.04 37.61 28.85
N TRP A 8 -4.96 37.30 29.58
CA TRP A 8 -4.03 36.23 29.19
C TRP A 8 -4.71 34.85 29.14
N CYS A 9 -5.57 34.53 30.11
CA CYS A 9 -6.28 33.27 30.15
C CYS A 9 -7.24 33.12 28.95
N VAL A 10 -7.96 34.19 28.58
CA VAL A 10 -8.86 34.21 27.42
C VAL A 10 -8.10 34.13 26.09
N SER A 11 -6.94 34.78 25.98
CA SER A 11 -6.09 34.69 24.78
C SER A 11 -5.55 33.28 24.56
N VAL A 12 -5.12 32.61 25.64
CA VAL A 12 -4.60 31.23 25.58
C VAL A 12 -5.70 30.23 25.22
N THR A 13 -6.90 30.36 25.80
CA THR A 13 -8.01 29.46 25.46
C THR A 13 -8.49 29.64 24.03
N MET A 14 -8.50 30.88 23.50
CA MET A 14 -8.85 31.13 22.11
C MET A 14 -7.81 30.55 21.13
N ALA A 15 -6.52 30.66 21.46
CA ALA A 15 -5.44 30.07 20.67
C ALA A 15 -5.50 28.54 20.64
N VAL A 16 -5.77 27.90 21.79
CA VAL A 16 -5.95 26.44 21.88
C VAL A 16 -7.18 25.97 21.10
N ALA A 17 -8.29 26.70 21.16
CA ALA A 17 -9.50 26.38 20.40
C ALA A 17 -9.26 26.49 18.88
N LEU A 18 -8.51 27.50 18.42
CA LEU A 18 -8.12 27.65 17.01
C LEU A 18 -7.21 26.49 16.54
N LEU A 19 -6.25 26.05 17.36
CA LEU A 19 -5.41 24.89 17.05
C LEU A 19 -6.23 23.59 16.93
N ILE A 20 -7.22 23.39 17.81
CA ILE A 20 -8.11 22.20 17.76
C ILE A 20 -8.99 22.20 16.50
N VAL A 21 -9.44 23.37 16.04
CA VAL A 21 -10.26 23.49 14.81
C VAL A 21 -9.43 23.25 13.54
N CYS A 22 -8.14 23.57 13.56
CA CYS A 22 -7.24 23.35 12.42
C CYS A 22 -6.87 21.88 12.17
N ASP A 23 -6.91 21.03 13.21
CA ASP A 23 -6.55 19.61 13.10
C ASP A 23 -7.71 18.69 12.67
N VAL A 24 -8.93 19.19 12.51
CA VAL A 24 -10.07 18.38 12.04
C VAL A 24 -9.94 18.16 10.53
N PRO A 25 -9.71 16.91 10.05
CA PRO A 25 -9.68 16.64 8.63
C PRO A 25 -11.04 16.97 8.01
N SER A 26 -11.07 17.74 6.92
CA SER A 26 -12.32 18.04 6.23
C SER A 26 -13.02 16.72 5.85
N ALA A 27 -14.28 16.55 6.24
CA ALA A 27 -15.05 15.32 6.01
C ALA A 27 -15.08 14.91 4.51
N SER A 28 -14.96 15.88 3.60
CA SER A 28 -14.84 15.66 2.16
C SER A 28 -13.53 14.96 1.76
N ALA A 29 -12.41 15.34 2.40
CA ALA A 29 -11.10 14.74 2.16
C ALA A 29 -11.03 13.30 2.70
N GLN A 30 -11.65 13.03 3.85
CA GLN A 30 -11.72 11.67 4.40
C GLN A 30 -12.55 10.75 3.51
N ARG A 31 -13.74 11.19 3.05
CA ARG A 31 -14.56 10.42 2.09
C ARG A 31 -13.82 10.11 0.80
N LYS A 32 -13.06 11.08 0.26
CA LYS A 32 -12.22 10.85 -0.93
C LYS A 32 -11.15 9.79 -0.69
N LYS A 33 -10.49 9.82 0.48
CA LYS A 33 -9.49 8.81 0.87
C LYS A 33 -10.11 7.41 0.98
N GLU A 34 -11.29 7.30 1.59
CA GLU A 34 -12.02 6.03 1.69
C GLU A 34 -12.45 5.48 0.34
N MET A 35 -12.95 6.32 -0.58
CA MET A 35 -13.28 5.90 -1.95
C MET A 35 -12.05 5.40 -2.72
N VAL A 36 -10.93 6.12 -2.65
CA VAL A 36 -9.69 5.69 -3.31
C VAL A 36 -9.17 4.39 -2.70
N LEU A 37 -9.29 4.22 -1.37
CA LEU A 37 -8.90 3.00 -0.69
C LEU A 37 -9.75 1.80 -1.15
N SER A 38 -11.07 1.96 -1.18
CA SER A 38 -11.99 0.90 -1.60
C SER A 38 -11.77 0.51 -3.07
N GLU A 39 -11.49 1.49 -3.94
CA GLU A 39 -11.14 1.23 -5.34
C GLU A 39 -9.87 0.37 -5.46
N LYS A 40 -8.81 0.71 -4.71
CA LYS A 40 -7.56 -0.07 -4.71
C LYS A 40 -7.79 -1.51 -4.21
N VAL A 41 -8.53 -1.68 -3.12
CA VAL A 41 -8.81 -3.03 -2.56
C VAL A 41 -9.67 -3.84 -3.54
N SER A 42 -10.67 -3.22 -4.15
CA SER A 42 -11.52 -3.87 -5.16
C SER A 42 -10.71 -4.37 -6.36
N GLN A 43 -9.82 -3.52 -6.90
CA GLN A 43 -8.92 -3.90 -8.00
C GLN A 43 -7.99 -5.06 -7.61
N LEU A 44 -7.38 -5.01 -6.43
CA LEU A 44 -6.52 -6.08 -5.93
C LEU A 44 -7.29 -7.40 -5.77
N MET A 45 -8.52 -7.35 -5.25
CA MET A 45 -9.39 -8.53 -5.13
C MET A 45 -9.76 -9.10 -6.49
N GLU A 46 -10.13 -8.26 -7.46
CA GLU A 46 -10.45 -8.71 -8.81
C GLU A 46 -9.26 -9.43 -9.46
N TRP A 47 -8.05 -8.89 -9.33
CA TRP A 47 -6.85 -9.50 -9.88
C TRP A 47 -6.47 -10.79 -9.14
N THR A 48 -6.60 -10.80 -7.81
CA THR A 48 -6.36 -11.99 -6.97
C THR A 48 -7.31 -13.13 -7.35
N ASN A 49 -8.56 -12.81 -7.69
CA ASN A 49 -9.54 -13.80 -8.16
C ASN A 49 -9.14 -14.39 -9.52
N LYS A 50 -8.46 -13.62 -10.38
CA LYS A 50 -7.95 -14.12 -11.67
C LYS A 50 -6.68 -14.94 -11.51
N ARG A 51 -5.74 -14.51 -10.66
CA ARG A 51 -4.45 -15.17 -10.42
C ARG A 51 -4.00 -14.98 -8.97
N PRO A 52 -3.43 -16.01 -8.31
CA PRO A 52 -2.99 -15.91 -6.91
C PRO A 52 -1.87 -14.89 -6.70
N VAL A 53 -0.97 -14.72 -7.68
CA VAL A 53 0.10 -13.74 -7.68
C VAL A 53 -0.15 -12.66 -8.74
N ILE A 54 -0.19 -11.40 -8.30
CA ILE A 54 -0.43 -10.24 -9.16
C ILE A 54 0.90 -9.78 -9.79
N ARG A 55 0.97 -9.81 -11.13
CA ARG A 55 2.13 -9.27 -11.85
C ARG A 55 2.07 -7.74 -11.95
N MET A 56 3.08 -7.06 -11.41
CA MET A 56 3.16 -5.61 -11.31
C MET A 56 4.33 -5.04 -12.11
N ASN A 57 4.06 -3.92 -12.80
CA ASN A 57 5.09 -3.02 -13.33
C ASN A 57 5.30 -1.85 -12.34
N GLY A 58 6.18 -0.91 -12.69
CA GLY A 58 6.48 0.27 -11.87
C GLY A 58 5.25 1.10 -11.48
N ASP A 59 4.32 1.32 -12.41
CA ASP A 59 3.10 2.11 -12.15
C ASP A 59 2.14 1.43 -11.19
N LYS A 60 1.85 0.14 -11.41
CA LYS A 60 0.99 -0.65 -10.51
C LYS A 60 1.60 -0.71 -9.12
N PHE A 61 2.91 -0.95 -9.02
CA PHE A 61 3.62 -0.98 -7.76
C PHE A 61 3.51 0.36 -7.03
N ARG A 62 3.78 1.48 -7.72
CA ARG A 62 3.64 2.82 -7.12
C ARG A 62 2.22 3.09 -6.63
N ARG A 63 1.20 2.76 -7.43
CA ARG A 63 -0.20 3.06 -7.10
C ARG A 63 -0.74 2.21 -5.94
N LEU A 64 -0.45 0.91 -5.97
CA LEU A 64 -1.08 -0.09 -5.08
C LEU A 64 -0.20 -0.45 -3.89
N VAL A 65 1.13 -0.45 -4.04
CA VAL A 65 2.06 -0.82 -2.97
C VAL A 65 2.61 0.43 -2.28
N LYS A 66 3.12 1.42 -3.01
CA LYS A 66 3.80 2.58 -2.41
C LYS A 66 2.81 3.66 -1.93
N ALA A 67 1.87 4.07 -2.78
CA ALA A 67 1.05 5.24 -2.54
C ALA A 67 0.00 5.00 -1.44
N PRO A 68 -0.17 5.93 -0.47
CA PRO A 68 -1.32 5.91 0.42
C PRO A 68 -2.62 6.20 -0.37
N PRO A 69 -3.81 5.97 0.23
CA PRO A 69 -4.06 5.21 1.46
C PRO A 69 -3.93 3.69 1.24
N ARG A 70 -3.60 2.94 2.30
CA ARG A 70 -3.62 1.46 2.34
C ARG A 70 -4.06 0.96 3.72
N ASN A 71 -4.83 -0.12 3.73
CA ASN A 71 -5.24 -0.88 4.91
C ASN A 71 -5.00 -2.39 4.72
N TYR A 72 -4.07 -2.72 3.84
CA TYR A 72 -3.68 -4.06 3.44
C TYR A 72 -2.17 -4.14 3.30
N SER A 73 -1.66 -5.34 3.42
CA SER A 73 -0.27 -5.72 3.19
C SER A 73 -0.14 -6.38 1.81
N VAL A 74 0.97 -6.11 1.15
CA VAL A 74 1.33 -6.76 -0.12
C VAL A 74 2.69 -7.43 0.08
N ILE A 75 2.74 -8.74 -0.14
CA ILE A 75 3.97 -9.52 -0.16
C ILE A 75 4.45 -9.53 -1.59
N VAL A 76 5.63 -8.94 -1.84
CA VAL A 76 6.16 -8.73 -3.18
C VAL A 76 7.40 -9.59 -3.39
N MET A 77 7.36 -10.44 -4.41
CA MET A 77 8.55 -11.15 -4.91
C MET A 77 9.21 -10.34 -6.03
N PHE A 78 10.44 -9.90 -5.81
CA PHE A 78 11.30 -9.36 -6.85
C PHE A 78 11.94 -10.53 -7.62
N THR A 79 11.80 -10.54 -8.95
CA THR A 79 12.22 -11.68 -9.77
C THR A 79 12.74 -11.25 -11.14
N ALA A 80 13.32 -12.19 -11.88
CA ALA A 80 13.81 -12.01 -13.25
C ALA A 80 13.53 -13.29 -14.05
N LEU A 81 12.28 -13.49 -14.47
CA LEU A 81 11.83 -14.74 -15.10
C LEU A 81 11.98 -14.74 -16.63
N GLN A 82 12.37 -13.61 -17.23
CA GLN A 82 12.58 -13.55 -18.67
C GLN A 82 13.70 -14.51 -19.11
N LEU A 83 13.49 -15.18 -20.25
CA LEU A 83 14.38 -16.25 -20.74
C LEU A 83 15.83 -15.77 -20.94
N HIS A 84 16.04 -14.52 -21.35
CA HIS A 84 17.39 -13.96 -21.53
C HIS A 84 18.15 -13.72 -20.22
N ARG A 85 17.47 -13.72 -19.07
CA ARG A 85 18.09 -13.55 -17.75
C ARG A 85 18.65 -14.85 -17.19
N GLN A 86 18.15 -16.00 -17.65
CA GLN A 86 18.60 -17.34 -17.23
C GLN A 86 18.66 -17.54 -15.70
N CYS A 87 17.79 -16.87 -14.94
CA CYS A 87 17.80 -16.94 -13.47
C CYS A 87 17.13 -18.22 -12.95
N VAL A 88 17.93 -19.26 -12.70
CA VAL A 88 17.43 -20.56 -12.20
C VAL A 88 16.80 -20.42 -10.81
N VAL A 89 17.43 -19.66 -9.91
CA VAL A 89 16.91 -19.44 -8.54
C VAL A 89 15.57 -18.71 -8.57
N CYS A 90 15.41 -17.72 -9.45
CA CYS A 90 14.16 -16.98 -9.60
C CYS A 90 13.01 -17.91 -10.02
N LYS A 91 13.28 -18.86 -10.91
CA LYS A 91 12.28 -19.83 -11.37
C LYS A 91 11.84 -20.76 -10.22
N GLN A 92 12.80 -21.32 -9.48
CA GLN A 92 12.48 -22.19 -8.36
C GLN A 92 11.74 -21.45 -7.23
N ALA A 93 12.14 -20.21 -6.95
CA ALA A 93 11.45 -19.36 -5.99
C ALA A 93 10.03 -18.97 -6.44
N ASP A 94 9.81 -18.73 -7.74
CA ASP A 94 8.47 -18.46 -8.29
C ASP A 94 7.56 -19.67 -8.08
N GLU A 95 8.03 -20.90 -8.34
CA GLU A 95 7.25 -22.12 -8.12
C GLU A 95 6.72 -22.22 -6.68
N GLU A 96 7.60 -22.03 -5.68
CA GLU A 96 7.22 -22.01 -4.27
C GLU A 96 6.31 -20.82 -3.90
N PHE A 97 6.56 -19.66 -4.50
CA PHE A 97 5.75 -18.46 -4.24
C PHE A 97 4.33 -18.59 -4.79
N GLN A 98 4.16 -19.24 -5.95
CA GLN A 98 2.84 -19.56 -6.50
C GLN A 98 2.08 -20.54 -5.60
N ILE A 99 2.76 -21.55 -5.04
CA ILE A 99 2.17 -22.49 -4.09
C ILE A 99 1.69 -21.73 -2.85
N LEU A 100 2.55 -20.91 -2.25
CA LEU A 100 2.22 -20.10 -1.07
C LEU A 100 1.00 -19.20 -1.31
N ALA A 101 0.98 -18.47 -2.43
CA ALA A 101 -0.12 -17.57 -2.77
C ALA A 101 -1.44 -18.33 -3.02
N ASN A 102 -1.38 -19.51 -3.66
CA ASN A 102 -2.53 -20.38 -3.81
C ASN A 102 -3.03 -20.93 -2.47
N SER A 103 -2.13 -21.40 -1.60
CA SER A 103 -2.49 -21.87 -0.26
C SER A 103 -3.17 -20.77 0.55
N TRP A 104 -2.70 -19.52 0.47
CA TRP A 104 -3.37 -18.38 1.10
C TRP A 104 -4.78 -18.14 0.53
N ARG A 105 -4.92 -18.16 -0.80
CA ARG A 105 -6.21 -17.94 -1.48
C ARG A 105 -7.29 -18.93 -1.04
N TYR A 106 -6.93 -20.19 -0.82
CA TYR A 106 -7.86 -21.25 -0.41
C TYR A 106 -7.90 -21.48 1.10
N SER A 107 -7.15 -20.70 1.89
CA SER A 107 -7.14 -20.80 3.34
C SER A 107 -8.46 -20.30 3.94
N SER A 108 -8.92 -20.94 5.02
CA SER A 108 -10.00 -20.40 5.84
C SER A 108 -9.63 -19.07 6.52
N ALA A 109 -8.34 -18.75 6.62
CA ALA A 109 -7.82 -17.49 7.14
C ALA A 109 -7.77 -16.37 6.08
N PHE A 110 -8.19 -16.63 4.84
CA PHE A 110 -8.13 -15.65 3.75
C PHE A 110 -8.88 -14.36 4.09
N THR A 111 -8.25 -13.21 3.79
CA THR A 111 -8.86 -11.88 3.93
C THR A 111 -8.44 -10.98 2.78
N ASN A 112 -9.20 -9.91 2.54
CA ASN A 112 -8.84 -8.84 1.59
C ASN A 112 -7.76 -7.87 2.14
N ARG A 113 -6.96 -8.31 3.11
CA ARG A 113 -5.90 -7.52 3.75
C ARG A 113 -4.50 -8.00 3.42
N ILE A 114 -4.34 -9.14 2.76
CA ILE A 114 -3.04 -9.68 2.35
C ILE A 114 -3.12 -10.08 0.88
N PHE A 115 -2.21 -9.54 0.09
CA PHE A 115 -2.11 -9.79 -1.35
C PHE A 115 -0.71 -10.22 -1.73
N PHE A 116 -0.61 -11.11 -2.71
CA PHE A 116 0.66 -11.58 -3.26
C PHE A 116 0.89 -10.94 -4.62
N ALA A 117 2.09 -10.41 -4.82
CA ALA A 117 2.49 -9.76 -6.06
C ALA A 117 3.91 -10.13 -6.44
N MET A 118 4.23 -9.98 -7.72
CA MET A 118 5.60 -10.08 -8.22
C MET A 118 5.93 -8.87 -9.10
N VAL A 119 7.18 -8.43 -9.05
CA VAL A 119 7.74 -7.43 -9.95
C VAL A 119 8.92 -8.09 -10.67
N ASP A 120 8.80 -8.21 -11.99
CA ASP A 120 9.87 -8.72 -12.84
C ASP A 120 10.83 -7.57 -13.21
N PHE A 121 12.14 -7.84 -13.18
CA PHE A 121 13.17 -6.85 -13.47
C PHE A 121 12.95 -6.15 -14.81
N ASP A 122 12.56 -6.90 -15.85
CA ASP A 122 12.38 -6.33 -17.19
C ASP A 122 11.06 -5.52 -17.31
N GLU A 123 10.12 -5.67 -16.37
CA GLU A 123 8.84 -4.91 -16.33
C GLU A 123 8.84 -3.75 -15.33
N GLY A 124 9.76 -3.75 -14.36
CA GLY A 124 9.77 -2.84 -13.23
C GLY A 124 11.17 -2.46 -12.74
N SER A 125 12.13 -2.34 -13.65
CA SER A 125 13.54 -1.98 -13.35
C SER A 125 13.68 -0.71 -12.50
N ASP A 126 12.76 0.24 -12.64
CA ASP A 126 12.65 1.45 -11.83
C ASP A 126 12.32 1.17 -10.35
N VAL A 127 11.54 0.12 -10.07
CA VAL A 127 11.25 -0.35 -8.70
C VAL A 127 12.49 -1.00 -8.10
N PHE A 128 13.23 -1.80 -8.87
CA PHE A 128 14.49 -2.41 -8.42
C PHE A 128 15.50 -1.33 -8.01
N GLN A 129 15.67 -0.29 -8.83
CA GLN A 129 16.49 0.88 -8.50
C GLN A 129 16.01 1.59 -7.22
N MET A 130 14.70 1.73 -7.04
CA MET A 130 14.11 2.39 -5.87
C MET A 130 14.44 1.68 -4.55
N PHE A 131 14.57 0.35 -4.57
CA PHE A 131 14.93 -0.46 -3.39
C PHE A 131 16.39 -0.90 -3.37
N GLN A 132 17.20 -0.45 -4.34
CA GLN A 132 18.61 -0.81 -4.48
C GLN A 132 18.82 -2.34 -4.56
N VAL A 133 17.87 -3.04 -5.16
CA VAL A 133 17.96 -4.47 -5.45
C VAL A 133 18.44 -4.60 -6.89
N PHE A 134 19.62 -5.17 -7.10
CA PHE A 134 20.22 -5.39 -8.42
C PHE A 134 20.56 -6.88 -8.59
#